data_AF-A0A3S3QT83-F1
#
_entry.id   AF-A0A3S3QT83-F1
#
_cell.length_a   1.000
_cell.length_b   1.000
_cell.length_c   1.000
_cell.angle_alpha   90.00
_cell.angle_beta   90.00
_cell.angle_gamma   90.00
#
_symmetry.space_group_name_H-M   'P 1'
#
loop_
_entity.id
_entity.type
_entity.pdbx_description
1 polymer ?
#
loop_
_entity_poly.entity_id
_entity_poly.type
_entity_poly.pdbx_seq_one_letter_code
_entity_poly.pdbx_strand_id
1 'polypeptide(L)'
;MADTGAKMLFYQWVTHYEKTPTWFMEAYGGGPEADFAFYNPAPVTINGIPTQGWVTPTEWPGSPKKSGKEPVDYLLDAAQKAGIKVWLGLYLNEGESSPYNWWNAITDSNLTTEDRAAIDHHVERSIAVVNDLAAQYGDHPALGGLYYSIEIANNAFIPQDNYSYLASILDQVAKAVHTALPGKQLAICPFFNTTLSTAEEFGTMLEYALQHSELDILMLQDGVGVEPHTLTPINDQVTKYFVAARNAADAAGKPFWGNAELFTNLGTRETPQLISSTMDKIRLQLETIAPHVDKIISFDFHFMDPNDAYTFYPLLGNGTAAADSTMRQNLYDGYTPTGRNGKNSRGGQPCQLFSVCC
;
A
#
# COMPACT_ATOMS: atom_id res chain seq x y z
N MET A 1 -22.22 0.44 -19.54
CA MET A 1 -21.43 1.28 -18.62
C MET A 1 -20.02 0.72 -18.64
N ALA A 2 -19.03 1.53 -19.01
CA ALA A 2 -17.65 1.06 -19.08
C ALA A 2 -17.05 1.14 -17.68
N ASP A 3 -16.69 -0.01 -17.14
CA ASP A 3 -15.78 -0.10 -16.01
C ASP A 3 -14.41 0.41 -16.49
N THR A 4 -13.97 1.54 -15.97
CA THR A 4 -12.71 2.17 -16.37
C THR A 4 -11.49 1.41 -15.87
N GLY A 5 -11.67 0.31 -15.13
CA GLY A 5 -10.59 -0.39 -14.46
C GLY A 5 -9.82 0.51 -13.48
N ALA A 6 -8.90 -0.11 -12.77
CA ALA A 6 -8.02 0.46 -11.76
C ALA A 6 -7.23 1.74 -12.03
N LYS A 7 -6.83 2.22 -13.20
CA LYS A 7 -5.75 3.22 -13.43
C LYS A 7 -4.39 2.94 -12.74
N MET A 8 -4.34 2.38 -11.54
CA MET A 8 -3.14 1.97 -10.80
C MET A 8 -3.46 0.67 -10.04
N LEU A 9 -2.75 -0.40 -10.35
CA LEU A 9 -2.86 -1.69 -9.63
C LEU A 9 -1.54 -2.02 -8.94
N PHE A 10 -0.75 -0.98 -8.61
CA PHE A 10 0.54 -1.14 -8.00
C PHE A 10 0.70 -0.20 -6.81
N TYR A 11 0.82 -0.83 -5.65
CA TYR A 11 1.47 -0.30 -4.46
C TYR A 11 2.42 -1.40 -3.99
N GLN A 12 3.71 -1.21 -4.22
CA GLN A 12 4.68 -2.32 -4.19
C GLN A 12 5.29 -2.54 -2.80
N TRP A 13 4.54 -3.22 -1.94
CA TRP A 13 5.02 -3.54 -0.60
C TRP A 13 6.09 -4.65 -0.60
N VAL A 14 7.33 -4.24 -0.82
CA VAL A 14 8.58 -5.01 -0.72
C VAL A 14 9.01 -5.20 0.75
N THR A 15 9.05 -6.42 1.28
CA THR A 15 9.68 -6.66 2.60
C THR A 15 11.07 -7.28 2.45
N HIS A 16 12.13 -6.49 2.65
CA HIS A 16 13.46 -7.01 3.06
C HIS A 16 14.35 -5.92 3.67
N TYR A 17 15.02 -6.29 4.75
CA TYR A 17 16.02 -5.48 5.45
C TYR A 17 17.31 -5.44 4.61
N GLU A 18 17.96 -4.29 4.49
CA GLU A 18 19.37 -4.13 4.04
C GLU A 18 19.69 -4.02 2.53
N LYS A 19 18.74 -3.73 1.63
CA LYS A 19 19.09 -3.50 0.20
C LYS A 19 18.74 -2.11 -0.31
N THR A 20 19.70 -1.51 -1.02
CA THR A 20 19.54 -0.27 -1.79
C THR A 20 18.65 -0.52 -3.01
N PRO A 21 17.90 0.47 -3.50
CA PRO A 21 17.00 0.37 -4.67
C PRO A 21 17.70 0.00 -5.99
N THR A 22 19.04 -0.06 -5.98
CA THR A 22 19.84 -0.54 -7.10
C THR A 22 19.57 -2.00 -7.47
N TRP A 23 18.85 -2.76 -6.65
CA TRP A 23 18.57 -4.18 -6.85
C TRP A 23 17.89 -4.49 -8.20
N PHE A 24 16.97 -3.67 -8.67
CA PHE A 24 16.30 -3.89 -9.96
C PHE A 24 17.26 -3.67 -11.13
N MET A 25 18.04 -2.57 -11.08
CA MET A 25 19.09 -2.29 -12.06
C MET A 25 20.18 -3.37 -12.09
N GLU A 26 20.69 -3.76 -10.93
CA GLU A 26 21.73 -4.79 -10.78
C GLU A 26 21.27 -6.15 -11.34
N ALA A 27 19.99 -6.44 -11.24
CA ALA A 27 19.41 -7.68 -11.72
C ALA A 27 19.25 -7.74 -13.26
N TYR A 28 19.10 -6.60 -13.94
CA TYR A 28 18.64 -6.56 -15.35
C TYR A 28 19.39 -5.62 -16.30
N GLY A 29 20.31 -4.78 -15.82
CA GLY A 29 21.11 -3.90 -16.67
C GLY A 29 20.28 -2.81 -17.34
N GLY A 30 19.74 -1.88 -16.54
CA GLY A 30 19.06 -0.66 -16.96
C GLY A 30 19.46 0.52 -16.07
N GLY A 31 19.17 1.75 -16.48
CA GLY A 31 19.38 2.95 -15.66
C GLY A 31 18.44 3.01 -14.45
N PRO A 32 18.65 3.94 -13.49
CA PRO A 32 17.89 4.04 -12.24
C PRO A 32 16.42 4.45 -12.44
N GLU A 33 16.02 4.77 -13.67
CA GLU A 33 14.69 5.24 -14.07
C GLU A 33 13.69 4.10 -14.36
N ALA A 34 13.93 2.90 -13.85
CA ALA A 34 13.05 1.76 -14.13
C ALA A 34 11.79 1.83 -13.24
N ASP A 35 10.73 2.45 -13.77
CA ASP A 35 9.41 2.44 -13.14
C ASP A 35 8.81 1.02 -13.06
N PHE A 36 8.11 0.77 -11.95
CA PHE A 36 7.71 -0.57 -11.54
C PHE A 36 6.42 -1.07 -12.19
N ALA A 37 6.52 -2.29 -12.71
CA ALA A 37 5.54 -3.26 -13.20
C ALA A 37 4.03 -2.92 -13.19
N PHE A 38 3.35 -2.99 -14.35
CA PHE A 38 1.89 -3.20 -14.40
C PHE A 38 1.57 -4.63 -14.84
N TYR A 39 0.47 -5.18 -14.31
CA TYR A 39 -0.09 -6.47 -14.73
C TYR A 39 -1.31 -6.28 -15.64
N ASN A 40 -1.36 -7.00 -16.74
CA ASN A 40 -2.55 -7.07 -17.59
C ASN A 40 -3.35 -8.36 -17.27
N PRO A 41 -4.48 -8.29 -16.54
CA PRO A 41 -5.31 -9.47 -16.30
C PRO A 41 -5.86 -10.03 -17.60
N ALA A 42 -6.10 -11.34 -17.63
CA ALA A 42 -6.80 -11.93 -18.76
C ALA A 42 -8.17 -11.24 -18.88
N PRO A 43 -8.61 -10.84 -20.09
CA PRO A 43 -9.93 -10.25 -20.27
C PRO A 43 -11.00 -11.21 -19.74
N VAL A 44 -11.75 -10.75 -18.74
CA VAL A 44 -12.85 -11.49 -18.13
C VAL A 44 -14.08 -10.59 -18.08
N THR A 45 -15.22 -11.16 -18.44
CA THR A 45 -16.51 -10.47 -18.34
C THR A 45 -17.21 -10.95 -17.08
N ILE A 46 -17.48 -10.04 -16.15
CA ILE A 46 -18.23 -10.30 -14.92
C ILE A 46 -19.48 -9.43 -14.96
N ASN A 47 -20.66 -10.02 -14.73
CA ASN A 47 -21.96 -9.33 -14.78
C ASN A 47 -22.19 -8.50 -16.07
N GLY A 48 -21.71 -9.01 -17.21
CA GLY A 48 -21.81 -8.34 -18.51
C GLY A 48 -20.83 -7.17 -18.71
N ILE A 49 -19.90 -6.97 -17.78
CA ILE A 49 -18.93 -5.89 -17.78
C ILE A 49 -17.54 -6.47 -18.03
N PRO A 50 -16.92 -6.19 -19.18
CA PRO A 50 -15.57 -6.66 -19.47
C PRO A 50 -14.55 -5.93 -18.60
N THR A 51 -13.49 -6.60 -18.17
CA THR A 51 -12.28 -5.94 -17.66
C THR A 51 -11.62 -5.18 -18.81
N GLN A 52 -11.23 -3.93 -18.55
CA GLN A 52 -10.22 -3.29 -19.39
C GLN A 52 -8.87 -3.91 -19.04
N GLY A 53 -8.20 -4.47 -20.04
CA GLY A 53 -6.81 -4.88 -19.90
C GLY A 53 -5.93 -3.64 -19.72
N TRP A 54 -5.00 -3.70 -18.78
CA TRP A 54 -4.01 -2.64 -18.60
C TRP A 54 -3.08 -2.60 -19.80
N VAL A 55 -2.72 -1.40 -20.23
CA VAL A 55 -1.72 -1.22 -21.28
C VAL A 55 -0.36 -1.45 -20.62
N THR A 56 0.31 -2.54 -20.98
CA THR A 56 1.73 -2.74 -20.68
C THR A 56 2.48 -1.48 -21.14
N PRO A 57 3.21 -0.78 -20.27
CA PRO A 57 3.94 0.41 -20.68
C PRO A 57 5.01 0.00 -21.67
N THR A 58 4.79 0.33 -22.94
CA THR A 58 5.72 -0.02 -24.02
C THR A 58 6.96 0.88 -24.07
N GLU A 59 7.03 1.91 -23.22
CA GLU A 59 8.09 2.93 -23.22
C GLU A 59 9.00 2.91 -21.98
N TRP A 60 8.85 1.94 -21.08
CA TRP A 60 9.69 1.86 -19.88
C TRP A 60 11.13 1.41 -20.17
N PRO A 61 12.13 1.92 -19.44
CA PRO A 61 13.49 1.41 -19.46
C PRO A 61 13.53 -0.08 -19.06
N GLY A 62 13.86 -0.96 -20.00
CA GLY A 62 13.86 -2.41 -19.79
C GLY A 62 12.51 -3.10 -20.04
N SER A 63 11.44 -2.36 -20.32
CA SER A 63 10.21 -2.97 -20.83
C SER A 63 10.48 -3.57 -22.20
N PRO A 64 10.02 -4.81 -22.43
CA PRO A 64 10.28 -5.44 -23.69
C PRO A 64 9.42 -4.80 -24.77
N LYS A 65 10.07 -4.48 -25.89
CA LYS A 65 9.40 -4.07 -27.13
C LYS A 65 8.39 -5.14 -27.54
N LYS A 66 7.08 -4.95 -27.30
CA LYS A 66 5.92 -5.71 -27.84
C LYS A 66 5.98 -7.27 -27.90
N SER A 67 7.06 -7.91 -27.42
CA SER A 67 7.43 -9.31 -27.64
C SER A 67 8.36 -9.88 -26.54
N GLY A 68 8.37 -9.31 -25.34
CA GLY A 68 9.13 -9.88 -24.21
C GLY A 68 8.31 -9.91 -22.92
N LYS A 69 8.97 -10.24 -21.79
CA LYS A 69 8.36 -10.53 -20.49
C LYS A 69 7.29 -9.51 -20.01
N GLU A 70 6.26 -9.98 -19.34
CA GLU A 70 5.31 -9.09 -18.66
C GLU A 70 6.00 -8.33 -17.51
N PRO A 71 5.55 -7.12 -17.14
CA PRO A 71 6.26 -6.34 -16.14
C PRO A 71 6.29 -6.94 -14.73
N VAL A 72 5.21 -7.59 -14.26
CA VAL A 72 5.21 -8.32 -12.96
C VAL A 72 6.26 -9.40 -12.92
N ASP A 73 6.50 -10.01 -14.07
CA ASP A 73 7.46 -11.05 -14.28
C ASP A 73 8.90 -10.52 -14.07
N TYR A 74 9.20 -9.28 -14.48
CA TYR A 74 10.48 -8.62 -14.17
C TYR A 74 10.61 -8.28 -12.69
N LEU A 75 9.56 -7.73 -12.10
CA LEU A 75 9.52 -7.40 -10.67
C LEU A 75 9.84 -8.63 -9.82
N LEU A 76 9.11 -9.72 -10.06
CA LEU A 76 9.23 -10.92 -9.24
C LEU A 76 10.62 -11.53 -9.34
N ASP A 77 11.21 -11.62 -10.53
CA ASP A 77 12.58 -12.13 -10.65
C ASP A 77 13.60 -11.21 -9.96
N ALA A 78 13.46 -9.89 -10.13
CA ALA A 78 14.34 -8.91 -9.51
C ALA A 78 14.24 -8.99 -7.98
N ALA A 79 13.02 -9.13 -7.46
CA ALA A 79 12.76 -9.36 -6.05
C ALA A 79 13.37 -10.68 -5.56
N GLN A 80 13.28 -11.77 -6.34
CA GLN A 80 13.95 -13.03 -6.00
C GLN A 80 15.46 -12.87 -5.90
N LYS A 81 16.11 -12.22 -6.88
CA LYS A 81 17.55 -11.94 -6.86
C LYS A 81 17.93 -11.07 -5.66
N ALA A 82 17.04 -10.15 -5.29
CA ALA A 82 17.18 -9.30 -4.13
C ALA A 82 16.81 -9.99 -2.80
N GLY A 83 16.25 -11.20 -2.79
CA GLY A 83 15.78 -11.84 -1.55
C GLY A 83 14.55 -11.15 -0.93
N ILE A 84 13.83 -10.37 -1.73
CA ILE A 84 12.63 -9.62 -1.37
C ILE A 84 11.38 -10.47 -1.60
N LYS A 85 10.41 -10.33 -0.69
CA LYS A 85 9.05 -10.82 -0.90
C LYS A 85 8.14 -9.69 -1.38
N VAL A 86 7.28 -10.00 -2.35
CA VAL A 86 6.35 -9.07 -3.00
C VAL A 86 4.91 -9.44 -2.65
N TRP A 87 4.12 -8.45 -2.23
CA TRP A 87 2.67 -8.55 -2.15
C TRP A 87 2.08 -7.87 -3.38
N LEU A 88 1.34 -8.61 -4.19
CA LEU A 88 0.70 -8.06 -5.39
C LEU A 88 -0.68 -7.50 -5.04
N GLY A 89 -0.96 -6.28 -5.49
CA GLY A 89 -2.24 -5.62 -5.31
C GLY A 89 -3.36 -6.34 -6.05
N LEU A 90 -4.57 -6.29 -5.48
CA LEU A 90 -5.80 -6.78 -6.09
C LEU A 90 -6.60 -5.62 -6.72
N TYR A 91 -7.75 -5.96 -7.27
CA TYR A 91 -8.57 -5.04 -8.04
C TYR A 91 -9.11 -3.89 -7.18
N LEU A 92 -8.93 -2.67 -7.69
CA LEU A 92 -9.52 -1.44 -7.20
C LEU A 92 -10.04 -0.66 -8.41
N ASN A 93 -11.14 0.08 -8.31
CA ASN A 93 -11.56 1.03 -9.34
C ASN A 93 -11.86 2.38 -8.69
N GLU A 94 -11.14 3.41 -9.14
CA GLU A 94 -11.27 4.78 -8.63
C GLU A 94 -11.66 5.77 -9.73
N GLY A 95 -12.13 5.26 -10.88
CA GLY A 95 -12.52 6.11 -12.00
C GLY A 95 -13.70 7.00 -11.65
N GLU A 96 -13.53 8.32 -11.68
CA GLU A 96 -14.57 9.30 -11.30
C GLU A 96 -15.91 9.10 -12.03
N SER A 97 -15.87 8.63 -13.27
CA SER A 97 -17.07 8.38 -14.10
C SER A 97 -17.58 6.93 -14.02
N SER A 98 -16.95 6.08 -13.20
CA SER A 98 -17.31 4.68 -13.06
C SER A 98 -18.47 4.53 -12.07
N PRO A 99 -19.55 3.79 -12.40
CA PRO A 99 -20.55 3.40 -11.41
C PRO A 99 -20.00 2.39 -10.39
N TYR A 100 -18.79 1.86 -10.61
CA TYR A 100 -18.05 0.98 -9.72
C TYR A 100 -16.87 1.70 -9.07
N ASN A 101 -16.95 3.02 -8.90
CA ASN A 101 -15.93 3.75 -8.16
C ASN A 101 -16.02 3.36 -6.67
N TRP A 102 -14.92 2.83 -6.12
CA TRP A 102 -14.80 2.43 -4.73
C TRP A 102 -15.20 3.54 -3.78
N TRP A 103 -14.60 4.73 -3.94
CA TRP A 103 -14.84 5.88 -3.07
C TRP A 103 -16.30 6.32 -3.06
N ASN A 104 -16.98 6.29 -4.20
CA ASN A 104 -18.42 6.58 -4.26
C ASN A 104 -19.22 5.54 -3.47
N ALA A 105 -18.94 4.25 -3.65
CA ALA A 105 -19.66 3.16 -3.00
C ALA A 105 -19.49 3.13 -1.48
N ILE A 106 -18.37 3.67 -0.96
CA ILE A 106 -18.10 3.75 0.47
C ILE A 106 -18.26 5.18 1.03
N THR A 107 -18.96 6.09 0.35
CA THR A 107 -19.08 7.49 0.82
C THR A 107 -20.01 7.64 2.04
N ASP A 108 -21.04 6.81 2.18
CA ASP A 108 -22.04 6.89 3.28
C ASP A 108 -22.01 5.63 4.17
N SER A 109 -22.36 5.84 5.43
CA SER A 109 -22.68 4.82 6.43
C SER A 109 -23.89 3.94 6.07
N ASN A 110 -24.89 4.49 5.37
CA ASN A 110 -26.10 3.78 4.97
C ASN A 110 -25.95 3.16 3.58
N LEU A 111 -25.17 2.07 3.49
CA LEU A 111 -24.88 1.39 2.24
C LEU A 111 -26.17 0.95 1.52
N THR A 112 -26.41 1.55 0.36
CA THR A 112 -27.55 1.26 -0.52
C THR A 112 -27.37 -0.08 -1.26
N THR A 113 -28.37 -0.47 -2.06
CA THR A 113 -28.24 -1.67 -2.91
C THR A 113 -27.18 -1.46 -3.99
N GLU A 114 -27.12 -0.25 -4.53
CA GLU A 114 -26.15 0.15 -5.54
C GLU A 114 -24.72 0.17 -4.98
N ASP A 115 -24.54 0.67 -3.76
CA ASP A 115 -23.23 0.68 -3.07
C ASP A 115 -22.71 -0.75 -2.86
N ARG A 116 -23.59 -1.64 -2.34
CA ARG A 116 -23.24 -3.05 -2.13
C ARG A 116 -22.93 -3.75 -3.46
N ALA A 117 -23.68 -3.48 -4.52
CA ALA A 117 -23.38 -4.02 -5.84
C ALA A 117 -22.01 -3.56 -6.37
N ALA A 118 -21.60 -2.32 -6.08
CA ALA A 118 -20.29 -1.82 -6.45
C ALA A 118 -19.15 -2.43 -5.62
N ILE A 119 -19.36 -2.63 -4.32
CA ILE A 119 -18.42 -3.31 -3.42
C ILE A 119 -18.28 -4.79 -3.79
N ASP A 120 -19.40 -5.49 -4.01
CA ASP A 120 -19.42 -6.90 -4.40
C ASP A 120 -18.72 -7.11 -5.76
N HIS A 121 -18.84 -6.15 -6.69
CA HIS A 121 -18.08 -6.19 -7.95
C HIS A 121 -16.55 -6.12 -7.72
N HIS A 122 -16.08 -5.38 -6.71
CA HIS A 122 -14.65 -5.39 -6.33
C HIS A 122 -14.21 -6.73 -5.76
N VAL A 123 -15.07 -7.38 -4.96
CA VAL A 123 -14.82 -8.73 -4.43
C VAL A 123 -14.70 -9.73 -5.58
N GLU A 124 -15.69 -9.78 -6.47
CA GLU A 124 -15.71 -10.71 -7.61
C GLU A 124 -14.50 -10.51 -8.54
N ARG A 125 -14.14 -9.26 -8.83
CA ARG A 125 -12.97 -8.93 -9.65
C ARG A 125 -11.66 -9.24 -8.95
N SER A 126 -11.56 -9.01 -7.66
CA SER A 126 -10.37 -9.39 -6.88
C SER A 126 -10.18 -10.90 -6.89
N ILE A 127 -11.24 -11.69 -6.72
CA ILE A 127 -11.18 -13.15 -6.82
C ILE A 127 -10.73 -13.60 -8.22
N ALA A 128 -11.22 -12.96 -9.29
CA ALA A 128 -10.74 -13.23 -10.65
C ALA A 128 -9.24 -12.94 -10.79
N VAL A 129 -8.77 -11.79 -10.28
CA VAL A 129 -7.34 -11.41 -10.29
C VAL A 129 -6.50 -12.40 -9.47
N VAL A 130 -6.99 -12.87 -8.32
CA VAL A 130 -6.32 -13.90 -7.50
C VAL A 130 -6.05 -15.16 -8.34
N ASN A 131 -7.06 -15.68 -9.05
CA ASN A 131 -6.92 -16.88 -9.87
C ASN A 131 -5.94 -16.68 -11.03
N ASP A 132 -5.98 -15.51 -11.67
CA ASP A 132 -5.07 -15.13 -12.74
C ASP A 132 -3.61 -15.06 -12.26
N LEU A 133 -3.38 -14.40 -11.12
CA LEU A 133 -2.05 -14.29 -10.50
C LEU A 133 -1.54 -15.65 -10.03
N ALA A 134 -2.42 -16.51 -9.51
CA ALA A 134 -2.07 -17.86 -9.11
C ALA A 134 -1.59 -18.70 -10.30
N ALA A 135 -2.31 -18.66 -11.41
CA ALA A 135 -1.97 -19.42 -12.61
C ALA A 135 -0.63 -19.00 -13.24
N GLN A 136 -0.26 -17.71 -13.14
CA GLN A 136 0.94 -17.18 -13.78
C GLN A 136 2.16 -17.12 -12.85
N TYR A 137 1.95 -16.75 -11.59
CA TYR A 137 3.01 -16.37 -10.67
C TYR A 137 2.96 -17.14 -9.34
N GLY A 138 2.01 -18.05 -9.14
CA GLY A 138 1.80 -18.71 -7.85
C GLY A 138 3.02 -19.46 -7.31
N ASP A 139 3.79 -20.07 -8.22
CA ASP A 139 5.02 -20.80 -7.89
C ASP A 139 6.26 -19.89 -7.80
N HIS A 140 6.13 -18.59 -8.08
CA HIS A 140 7.27 -17.68 -8.06
C HIS A 140 7.76 -17.49 -6.61
N PRO A 141 9.05 -17.76 -6.31
CA PRO A 141 9.54 -17.75 -4.93
C PRO A 141 9.51 -16.36 -4.29
N ALA A 142 9.57 -15.28 -5.08
CA ALA A 142 9.43 -13.91 -4.59
C ALA A 142 7.99 -13.52 -4.23
N LEU A 143 6.96 -14.25 -4.69
CA LEU A 143 5.59 -13.94 -4.33
C LEU A 143 5.37 -14.24 -2.84
N GLY A 144 5.20 -13.21 -2.03
CA GLY A 144 5.00 -13.29 -0.58
C GLY A 144 3.53 -13.41 -0.18
N GLY A 145 2.66 -12.73 -0.90
CA GLY A 145 1.22 -12.70 -0.62
C GLY A 145 0.48 -11.80 -1.59
N LEU A 146 -0.74 -11.45 -1.22
CA LEU A 146 -1.60 -10.53 -1.93
C LEU A 146 -2.03 -9.39 -1.01
N TYR A 147 -2.19 -8.20 -1.59
CA TYR A 147 -2.68 -7.01 -0.90
C TYR A 147 -4.05 -6.67 -1.46
N TYR A 148 -5.08 -6.67 -0.60
CA TYR A 148 -6.38 -6.23 -1.02
C TYR A 148 -6.40 -4.70 -1.07
N SER A 149 -6.34 -4.16 -2.28
CA SER A 149 -6.16 -2.74 -2.57
C SER A 149 -7.34 -1.84 -2.17
N ILE A 150 -8.46 -2.41 -1.73
CA ILE A 150 -9.57 -1.60 -1.23
C ILE A 150 -9.19 -0.94 0.09
N GLU A 151 -9.35 0.38 0.15
CA GLU A 151 -9.09 1.13 1.36
C GLU A 151 -10.38 1.20 2.20
N ILE A 152 -10.36 0.52 3.35
CA ILE A 152 -11.47 0.53 4.30
C ILE A 152 -11.47 1.90 5.00
N ALA A 153 -12.51 2.69 4.75
CA ALA A 153 -12.70 4.00 5.35
C ALA A 153 -13.66 3.98 6.55
N ASN A 154 -13.51 4.97 7.44
CA ASN A 154 -14.30 5.09 8.66
C ASN A 154 -15.82 5.27 8.40
N ASN A 155 -16.22 5.99 7.37
CA ASN A 155 -17.63 6.33 7.12
C ASN A 155 -18.53 5.10 6.90
N ALA A 156 -18.18 4.24 5.94
CA ALA A 156 -19.03 3.12 5.53
C ALA A 156 -19.10 2.00 6.58
N PHE A 157 -18.00 1.72 7.29
CA PHE A 157 -17.88 0.49 8.06
C PHE A 157 -17.84 0.66 9.58
N ILE A 158 -17.77 1.88 10.11
CA ILE A 158 -17.90 2.13 11.56
C ILE A 158 -19.29 1.76 12.12
N PRO A 159 -20.42 1.96 11.41
CA PRO A 159 -21.71 1.49 11.91
C PRO A 159 -21.70 -0.03 12.10
N GLN A 160 -22.09 -0.49 13.30
CA GLN A 160 -22.08 -1.91 13.65
C GLN A 160 -22.89 -2.79 12.69
N ASP A 161 -23.97 -2.26 12.10
CA ASP A 161 -24.79 -2.96 11.11
C ASP A 161 -24.00 -3.38 9.85
N ASN A 162 -22.87 -2.71 9.56
CA ASN A 162 -22.01 -3.03 8.42
C ASN A 162 -20.84 -3.96 8.77
N TYR A 163 -20.61 -4.30 10.05
CA TYR A 163 -19.46 -5.14 10.46
C TYR A 163 -19.49 -6.53 9.83
N SER A 164 -20.66 -7.18 9.84
CA SER A 164 -20.83 -8.49 9.22
C SER A 164 -20.59 -8.47 7.70
N TYR A 165 -20.95 -7.36 7.05
CA TYR A 165 -20.71 -7.19 5.63
C TYR A 165 -19.22 -6.98 5.34
N LEU A 166 -18.54 -6.14 6.12
CA LEU A 166 -17.09 -5.96 6.03
C LEU A 166 -16.35 -7.30 6.22
N ALA A 167 -16.67 -8.03 7.27
CA ALA A 167 -16.08 -9.35 7.52
C ALA A 167 -16.30 -10.30 6.33
N SER A 168 -17.52 -10.32 5.77
CA SER A 168 -17.87 -11.15 4.62
C SER A 168 -17.06 -10.82 3.35
N ILE A 169 -16.88 -9.54 3.01
CA ILE A 169 -16.12 -9.17 1.81
C ILE A 169 -14.62 -9.49 1.96
N LEU A 170 -14.07 -9.37 3.17
CA LEU A 170 -12.69 -9.74 3.46
C LEU A 170 -12.51 -11.27 3.42
N ASP A 171 -13.44 -12.00 4.03
CA ASP A 171 -13.40 -13.46 4.11
C ASP A 171 -13.47 -14.13 2.74
N GLN A 172 -14.34 -13.63 1.85
CA GLN A 172 -14.46 -14.14 0.48
C GLN A 172 -13.15 -14.05 -0.31
N VAL A 173 -12.45 -12.91 -0.22
CA VAL A 173 -11.17 -12.72 -0.91
C VAL A 173 -10.07 -13.52 -0.23
N ALA A 174 -10.01 -13.55 1.11
CA ALA A 174 -9.02 -14.35 1.85
C ALA A 174 -9.12 -15.84 1.51
N LYS A 175 -10.33 -16.40 1.50
CA LYS A 175 -10.57 -17.80 1.11
C LYS A 175 -10.16 -18.09 -0.33
N ALA A 176 -10.41 -17.15 -1.25
CA ALA A 176 -9.94 -17.28 -2.63
C ALA A 176 -8.40 -17.31 -2.69
N VAL A 177 -7.70 -16.46 -1.94
CA VAL A 177 -6.24 -16.48 -1.83
C VAL A 177 -5.76 -17.82 -1.27
N HIS A 178 -6.29 -18.27 -0.14
CA HIS A 178 -5.87 -19.54 0.48
C HIS A 178 -6.11 -20.75 -0.42
N THR A 179 -7.18 -20.72 -1.21
CA THR A 179 -7.52 -21.79 -2.15
C THR A 179 -6.59 -21.79 -3.38
N ALA A 180 -6.41 -20.63 -4.02
CA ALA A 180 -5.65 -20.52 -5.26
C ALA A 180 -4.12 -20.50 -5.03
N LEU A 181 -3.69 -20.02 -3.87
CA LEU A 181 -2.30 -19.80 -3.49
C LEU A 181 -2.01 -20.37 -2.09
N PRO A 182 -1.98 -21.70 -1.90
CA PRO A 182 -1.77 -22.31 -0.60
C PRO A 182 -0.50 -21.79 0.11
N GLY A 183 -0.67 -21.27 1.33
CA GLY A 183 0.42 -20.72 2.15
C GLY A 183 0.80 -19.27 1.83
N LYS A 184 0.12 -18.61 0.89
CA LYS A 184 0.22 -17.15 0.71
C LYS A 184 -0.82 -16.44 1.58
N GLN A 185 -0.48 -15.23 2.01
CA GLN A 185 -1.30 -14.43 2.93
C GLN A 185 -2.01 -13.30 2.20
N LEU A 186 -3.19 -12.90 2.68
CA LEU A 186 -3.88 -11.68 2.29
C LEU A 186 -3.68 -10.58 3.35
N ALA A 187 -3.28 -9.40 2.89
CA ALA A 187 -3.14 -8.21 3.73
C ALA A 187 -4.12 -7.11 3.32
N ILE A 188 -4.52 -6.27 4.28
CA ILE A 188 -5.25 -5.00 4.04
C ILE A 188 -4.47 -3.83 4.63
N CYS A 189 -4.72 -2.62 4.12
CA CYS A 189 -4.09 -1.39 4.58
C CYS A 189 -5.13 -0.29 4.87
N PRO A 190 -5.92 -0.40 5.95
CA PRO A 190 -6.94 0.60 6.26
C PRO A 190 -6.29 1.90 6.77
N PHE A 191 -7.04 3.00 6.68
CA PHE A 191 -6.70 4.28 7.30
C PHE A 191 -7.76 4.67 8.34
N PHE A 192 -7.43 5.64 9.18
CA PHE A 192 -8.38 6.22 10.12
C PHE A 192 -8.58 7.72 9.88
N ASN A 193 -9.78 8.22 10.17
CA ASN A 193 -10.09 9.65 10.22
C ASN A 193 -10.57 10.01 11.62
N THR A 194 -9.79 10.86 12.30
CA THR A 194 -10.02 11.23 13.70
C THR A 194 -11.24 12.09 13.94
N THR A 195 -11.87 12.59 12.87
CA THR A 195 -13.13 13.36 12.92
C THR A 195 -14.37 12.49 12.69
N LEU A 196 -14.22 11.31 12.06
CA LEU A 196 -15.35 10.44 11.68
C LEU A 196 -15.62 9.32 12.68
N SER A 197 -14.61 8.90 13.44
CA SER A 197 -14.80 7.94 14.52
C SER A 197 -13.81 8.21 15.65
N THR A 198 -14.03 7.54 16.77
CA THR A 198 -13.05 7.38 17.83
C THR A 198 -12.13 6.20 17.53
N ALA A 199 -11.02 6.11 18.27
CA ALA A 199 -10.12 4.94 18.19
C ALA A 199 -10.81 3.66 18.71
N GLU A 200 -11.72 3.77 19.68
CA GLU A 200 -12.47 2.64 20.24
C GLU A 200 -13.45 2.06 19.21
N GLU A 201 -14.23 2.90 18.54
CA GLU A 201 -15.14 2.47 17.46
C GLU A 201 -14.35 1.82 16.31
N PHE A 202 -13.23 2.43 15.91
CA PHE A 202 -12.37 1.89 14.87
C PHE A 202 -11.76 0.54 15.25
N GLY A 203 -11.25 0.41 16.49
CA GLY A 203 -10.73 -0.85 17.02
C GLY A 203 -11.79 -1.95 17.07
N THR A 204 -13.02 -1.61 17.50
CA THR A 204 -14.14 -2.56 17.57
C THR A 204 -14.53 -3.08 16.19
N MET A 205 -14.58 -2.19 15.20
CA MET A 205 -14.83 -2.56 13.79
C MET A 205 -13.75 -3.51 13.26
N LEU A 206 -12.47 -3.19 13.49
CA LEU A 206 -11.35 -4.03 13.07
C LEU A 206 -11.35 -5.39 13.78
N GLU A 207 -11.59 -5.42 15.09
CA GLU A 207 -11.64 -6.67 15.87
C GLU A 207 -12.70 -7.60 15.31
N TYR A 208 -13.91 -7.09 15.07
CA TYR A 208 -14.99 -7.88 14.49
C TYR A 208 -14.58 -8.44 13.12
N ALA A 209 -14.07 -7.59 12.23
CA ALA A 209 -13.67 -7.98 10.89
C ALA A 209 -12.56 -9.05 10.90
N LEU A 210 -11.56 -8.91 11.77
CA LEU A 210 -10.44 -9.85 11.90
C LEU A 210 -10.86 -11.20 12.53
N GLN A 211 -11.78 -11.20 13.50
CA GLN A 211 -12.28 -12.43 14.12
C GLN A 211 -13.22 -13.23 13.21
N HIS A 212 -13.91 -12.56 12.28
CA HIS A 212 -14.95 -13.16 11.44
C HIS A 212 -14.53 -13.28 9.96
N SER A 213 -13.24 -13.18 9.67
CA SER A 213 -12.69 -13.44 8.34
C SER A 213 -11.38 -14.23 8.40
N GLU A 214 -11.03 -14.87 7.30
CA GLU A 214 -9.73 -15.51 7.14
C GLU A 214 -8.57 -14.54 6.86
N LEU A 215 -8.79 -13.22 6.89
CA LEU A 215 -7.74 -12.21 6.65
C LEU A 215 -6.49 -12.46 7.52
N ASP A 216 -5.30 -12.34 6.94
CA ASP A 216 -4.05 -12.68 7.64
C ASP A 216 -3.40 -11.48 8.32
N ILE A 217 -3.29 -10.35 7.64
CA ILE A 217 -2.42 -9.24 8.07
C ILE A 217 -3.19 -7.91 8.03
N LEU A 218 -3.15 -7.19 9.13
CA LEU A 218 -3.57 -5.80 9.23
C LEU A 218 -2.36 -4.86 9.09
N MET A 219 -2.41 -3.88 8.18
CA MET A 219 -1.35 -2.89 7.99
C MET A 219 -1.92 -1.46 8.14
N LEU A 220 -1.90 -0.86 9.33
CA LEU A 220 -2.59 0.44 9.53
C LEU A 220 -1.77 1.62 8.99
N GLN A 221 -2.35 2.45 8.12
CA GLN A 221 -1.77 3.74 7.69
C GLN A 221 -1.68 4.71 8.88
N ASP A 222 -0.55 5.41 9.05
CA ASP A 222 -0.35 6.34 10.17
C ASP A 222 -1.05 7.70 10.00
N GLY A 223 -1.35 8.09 8.75
CA GLY A 223 -2.03 9.35 8.42
C GLY A 223 -1.24 10.60 8.79
N VAL A 224 0.06 10.48 9.09
CA VAL A 224 0.89 11.58 9.62
C VAL A 224 1.17 12.63 8.54
N GLY A 225 1.14 12.23 7.27
CA GLY A 225 1.32 13.09 6.11
C GLY A 225 0.11 13.97 5.79
N VAL A 226 -1.08 13.67 6.32
CA VAL A 226 -2.36 14.23 5.87
C VAL A 226 -2.97 15.18 6.92
N GLU A 227 -3.87 16.06 6.51
CA GLU A 227 -4.65 16.94 7.40
C GLU A 227 -5.95 16.25 7.89
N PRO A 228 -6.38 16.45 9.17
CA PRO A 228 -5.69 17.22 10.21
C PRO A 228 -4.41 16.52 10.65
N HIS A 229 -3.28 17.24 10.75
CA HIS A 229 -2.00 16.64 11.16
C HIS A 229 -2.10 15.91 12.51
N THR A 230 -2.26 14.59 12.43
CA THR A 230 -2.58 13.70 13.55
C THR A 230 -1.40 13.50 14.50
N LEU A 231 -0.19 13.83 14.06
CA LEU A 231 1.05 13.74 14.84
C LEU A 231 1.94 14.97 14.65
N THR A 232 2.26 15.62 15.76
CA THR A 232 3.22 16.72 15.90
C THR A 232 3.94 16.58 17.25
N PRO A 233 5.01 17.35 17.54
CA PRO A 233 5.66 17.31 18.86
C PRO A 233 4.75 17.63 20.06
N ILE A 234 3.57 18.23 19.84
CA ILE A 234 2.61 18.62 20.89
C ILE A 234 1.23 18.00 20.73
N ASN A 235 1.01 17.16 19.70
CA ASN A 235 -0.26 16.51 19.41
C ASN A 235 0.01 15.09 18.94
N ASP A 236 -0.56 14.10 19.62
CA ASP A 236 -0.46 12.69 19.22
C ASP A 236 -1.86 12.07 19.25
N GLN A 237 -2.46 12.00 18.07
CA GLN A 237 -3.70 11.28 17.84
C GLN A 237 -3.44 9.87 17.30
N VAL A 238 -2.23 9.57 16.84
CA VAL A 238 -1.86 8.30 16.18
C VAL A 238 -1.81 7.17 17.21
N THR A 239 -1.19 7.39 18.37
CA THR A 239 -0.97 6.35 19.39
C THR A 239 -2.26 5.63 19.77
N LYS A 240 -3.36 6.36 20.02
CA LYS A 240 -4.63 5.73 20.42
C LYS A 240 -5.22 4.81 19.34
N TYR A 241 -5.04 5.13 18.07
CA TYR A 241 -5.51 4.29 16.96
C TYR A 241 -4.64 3.05 16.80
N PHE A 242 -3.32 3.19 16.92
CA PHE A 242 -2.40 2.05 16.89
C PHE A 242 -2.60 1.11 18.07
N VAL A 243 -2.87 1.63 19.27
CA VAL A 243 -3.25 0.81 20.44
C VAL A 243 -4.56 0.06 20.20
N ALA A 244 -5.59 0.72 19.67
CA ALA A 244 -6.86 0.08 19.36
C ALA A 244 -6.73 -1.01 18.30
N ALA A 245 -5.96 -0.76 17.23
CA ALA A 245 -5.68 -1.73 16.19
C ALA A 245 -4.82 -2.91 16.68
N ARG A 246 -3.82 -2.66 17.53
CA ARG A 246 -3.03 -3.72 18.17
C ARG A 246 -3.92 -4.63 19.02
N ASN A 247 -4.81 -4.06 19.83
CA ASN A 247 -5.75 -4.83 20.64
C ASN A 247 -6.68 -5.70 19.77
N ALA A 248 -7.22 -5.13 18.69
CA ALA A 248 -8.04 -5.86 17.73
C ALA A 248 -7.29 -7.03 17.07
N ALA A 249 -6.04 -6.80 16.64
CA ALA A 249 -5.20 -7.83 16.05
C ALA A 249 -4.80 -8.91 17.07
N ASP A 250 -4.50 -8.56 18.32
CA ASP A 250 -4.23 -9.51 19.40
C ASP A 250 -5.45 -10.39 19.71
N ALA A 251 -6.64 -9.78 19.79
CA ALA A 251 -7.89 -10.49 20.02
C ALA A 251 -8.22 -11.50 18.90
N ALA A 252 -7.77 -11.23 17.67
CA ALA A 252 -7.91 -12.15 16.53
C ALA A 252 -6.69 -13.08 16.33
N GLY A 253 -5.61 -12.92 17.11
CA GLY A 253 -4.37 -13.68 16.94
C GLY A 253 -3.66 -13.41 15.60
N LYS A 254 -3.74 -12.18 15.08
CA LYS A 254 -3.21 -11.78 13.76
C LYS A 254 -2.00 -10.86 13.90
N PRO A 255 -1.02 -10.94 12.96
CA PRO A 255 0.02 -9.93 12.84
C PRO A 255 -0.55 -8.53 12.58
N PHE A 256 0.07 -7.53 13.20
CA PHE A 256 -0.27 -6.12 13.01
C PHE A 256 0.96 -5.34 12.59
N TRP A 257 0.91 -4.73 11.41
CA TRP A 257 1.97 -3.91 10.86
C TRP A 257 1.54 -2.43 10.83
N GLY A 258 2.51 -1.53 10.92
CA GLY A 258 2.31 -0.11 10.71
C GLY A 258 2.77 0.31 9.32
N ASN A 259 1.95 1.06 8.61
CA ASN A 259 2.34 1.73 7.38
C ASN A 259 2.68 3.19 7.69
N ALA A 260 3.97 3.51 7.61
CA ALA A 260 4.50 4.84 7.87
C ALA A 260 4.49 5.67 6.58
N GLU A 261 3.69 6.74 6.53
CA GLU A 261 3.65 7.62 5.37
C GLU A 261 4.88 8.54 5.33
N LEU A 262 5.66 8.48 4.26
CA LEU A 262 6.92 9.18 4.07
C LEU A 262 6.74 10.56 3.42
N PHE A 263 5.50 11.02 3.30
CA PHE A 263 5.15 12.28 2.67
C PHE A 263 4.56 13.30 3.65
N THR A 264 4.42 14.52 3.17
CA THR A 264 3.59 15.57 3.76
C THR A 264 2.74 16.17 2.66
N ASN A 265 1.43 16.25 2.89
CA ASN A 265 0.48 16.90 2.01
C ASN A 265 0.42 18.39 2.37
N LEU A 266 0.82 19.25 1.43
CA LEU A 266 0.72 20.71 1.55
C LEU A 266 -0.63 21.26 1.05
N GLY A 267 -1.43 20.41 0.40
CA GLY A 267 -2.72 20.72 -0.17
C GLY A 267 -3.87 20.26 0.70
N THR A 268 -5.02 19.97 0.08
CA THR A 268 -6.17 19.36 0.75
C THR A 268 -6.28 17.88 0.38
N ARG A 269 -7.28 17.17 0.94
CA ARG A 269 -7.58 15.80 0.49
C ARG A 269 -8.07 15.78 -0.96
N GLU A 270 -8.83 16.79 -1.38
CA GLU A 270 -9.40 16.93 -2.73
C GLU A 270 -8.36 17.42 -3.74
N THR A 271 -7.35 18.16 -3.27
CA THR A 271 -6.28 18.71 -4.09
C THR A 271 -4.92 18.43 -3.44
N PRO A 272 -4.52 17.14 -3.37
CA PRO A 272 -3.31 16.75 -2.65
C PRO A 272 -2.06 17.33 -3.32
N GLN A 273 -1.14 17.84 -2.51
CA GLN A 273 0.18 18.29 -2.92
C GLN A 273 1.22 17.58 -2.06
N LEU A 274 1.56 16.36 -2.46
CA LEU A 274 2.46 15.50 -1.69
C LEU A 274 3.92 15.88 -1.95
N ILE A 275 4.68 16.08 -0.88
CA ILE A 275 6.13 16.22 -0.89
C ILE A 275 6.74 15.22 0.08
N SER A 276 8.03 14.96 -0.06
CA SER A 276 8.77 14.13 0.89
C SER A 276 8.73 14.75 2.29
N SER A 277 8.54 13.91 3.30
CA SER A 277 8.53 14.33 4.70
C SER A 277 9.95 14.65 5.20
N THR A 278 10.07 15.28 6.36
CA THR A 278 11.39 15.53 6.96
C THR A 278 11.85 14.32 7.77
N MET A 279 13.17 14.15 7.90
CA MET A 279 13.75 13.09 8.73
C MET A 279 13.26 13.14 10.18
N ASP A 280 13.05 14.34 10.74
CA ASP A 280 12.58 14.47 12.12
C ASP A 280 11.10 14.05 12.26
N LYS A 281 10.26 14.36 11.26
CA LYS A 281 8.86 13.91 11.22
C LYS A 281 8.79 12.39 11.05
N ILE A 282 9.61 11.82 10.17
CA ILE A 282 9.71 10.36 10.00
C ILE A 282 10.26 9.69 11.26
N ARG A 283 11.26 10.26 11.93
CA ARG A 283 11.73 9.70 13.21
C ARG A 283 10.60 9.69 14.25
N LEU A 284 9.88 10.80 14.39
CA LEU A 284 8.75 10.89 15.32
C LEU A 284 7.68 9.85 14.99
N GLN A 285 7.30 9.69 13.72
CA GLN A 285 6.27 8.72 13.32
C GLN A 285 6.68 7.29 13.66
N LEU A 286 7.94 6.92 13.39
CA LEU A 286 8.46 5.59 13.66
C LEU A 286 8.56 5.31 15.17
N GLU A 287 9.06 6.27 15.94
CA GLU A 287 9.12 6.16 17.41
C GLU A 287 7.73 6.04 18.03
N THR A 288 6.71 6.70 17.46
CA THR A 288 5.32 6.61 17.89
C THR A 288 4.70 5.25 17.57
N ILE A 289 4.85 4.71 16.36
CA ILE A 289 4.15 3.48 15.96
C ILE A 289 4.90 2.19 16.35
N ALA A 290 6.23 2.20 16.41
CA ALA A 290 7.06 1.01 16.63
C ALA A 290 6.70 0.19 17.88
N PRO A 291 6.32 0.78 19.04
CA PRO A 291 5.93 0.01 20.21
C PRO A 291 4.64 -0.82 20.03
N HIS A 292 3.86 -0.55 18.99
CA HIS A 292 2.53 -1.09 18.79
C HIS A 292 2.44 -2.10 17.64
N VAL A 293 3.50 -2.32 16.87
CA VAL A 293 3.45 -3.09 15.63
C VAL A 293 4.53 -4.17 15.58
N ASP A 294 4.23 -5.26 14.89
CA ASP A 294 5.17 -6.37 14.66
C ASP A 294 6.18 -6.04 13.57
N LYS A 295 5.77 -5.22 12.59
CA LYS A 295 6.61 -4.73 11.48
C LYS A 295 6.17 -3.34 11.05
N ILE A 296 7.09 -2.61 10.43
CA ILE A 296 6.81 -1.34 9.77
C ILE A 296 7.05 -1.52 8.27
N ILE A 297 6.10 -1.03 7.50
CA ILE A 297 6.17 -0.80 6.06
C ILE A 297 5.99 0.71 5.81
N SER A 298 6.14 1.20 4.58
CA SER A 298 6.02 2.63 4.29
C SER A 298 5.32 2.98 2.99
N PHE A 299 4.55 4.07 2.99
CA PHE A 299 4.03 4.71 1.79
C PHE A 299 4.77 6.04 1.60
N ASP A 300 5.66 6.23 0.66
CA ASP A 300 6.15 5.31 -0.33
C ASP A 300 7.65 5.54 -0.53
N PHE A 301 8.37 4.56 -1.09
CA PHE A 301 9.82 4.66 -1.20
C PHE A 301 10.27 5.73 -2.20
N HIS A 302 9.44 6.12 -3.17
CA HIS A 302 9.74 7.23 -4.08
C HIS A 302 9.92 8.55 -3.32
N PHE A 303 9.31 8.74 -2.14
CA PHE A 303 9.61 9.88 -1.24
C PHE A 303 10.99 9.80 -0.56
N MET A 304 11.72 8.72 -0.77
CA MET A 304 13.10 8.53 -0.29
C MET A 304 14.06 8.17 -1.44
N ASP A 305 13.61 8.12 -2.68
CA ASP A 305 14.47 7.76 -3.83
C ASP A 305 15.27 8.99 -4.30
N PRO A 306 16.61 8.95 -4.27
CA PRO A 306 17.46 10.06 -4.69
C PRO A 306 17.49 10.26 -6.21
N ASN A 307 16.85 9.40 -7.02
CA ASN A 307 16.82 9.58 -8.46
C ASN A 307 16.02 10.84 -8.87
N ASP A 308 16.69 11.75 -9.58
CA ASP A 308 16.13 13.03 -10.03
C ASP A 308 15.01 12.87 -11.07
N ALA A 309 14.84 11.70 -11.70
CA ALA A 309 13.69 11.40 -12.56
C ALA A 309 12.37 11.36 -11.78
N TYR A 310 12.42 11.02 -10.48
CA TYR A 310 11.28 11.11 -9.58
C TYR A 310 11.07 12.56 -9.17
N THR A 311 10.32 13.30 -9.99
CA THR A 311 9.82 14.62 -9.62
C THR A 311 8.30 14.52 -9.52
N PHE A 312 7.77 14.75 -8.32
CA PHE A 312 6.33 14.95 -8.11
C PHE A 312 5.92 16.28 -8.78
N TYR A 313 5.67 16.26 -10.09
CA TYR A 313 5.13 17.42 -10.81
C TYR A 313 3.94 17.05 -11.67
N PRO A 314 2.79 17.63 -11.33
CA PRO A 314 2.49 18.98 -11.83
C PRO A 314 2.18 20.08 -10.78
N LEU A 315 2.41 19.91 -9.47
CA LEU A 315 1.74 20.75 -8.45
C LEU A 315 2.59 21.74 -7.65
N LEU A 316 3.88 21.88 -7.93
CA LEU A 316 4.78 22.69 -7.12
C LEU A 316 5.37 23.85 -7.97
N GLY A 317 6.06 24.83 -7.40
CA GLY A 317 6.82 25.84 -8.16
C GLY A 317 8.32 25.48 -8.17
N ASN A 318 9.13 25.94 -9.14
CA ASN A 318 10.54 25.52 -9.29
C ASN A 318 11.38 25.52 -7.99
N GLY A 319 11.07 26.36 -7.00
CA GLY A 319 11.74 26.39 -5.70
C GLY A 319 11.44 25.20 -4.77
N THR A 320 10.24 24.62 -4.82
CA THR A 320 9.84 23.48 -3.99
C THR A 320 10.32 22.14 -4.54
N ALA A 321 10.58 22.05 -5.85
CA ALA A 321 11.15 20.85 -6.48
C ALA A 321 12.59 20.54 -5.99
N ALA A 322 13.44 21.57 -5.92
CA ALA A 322 14.82 21.44 -5.45
C ALA A 322 14.88 21.11 -3.95
N ALA A 323 13.95 21.67 -3.16
CA ALA A 323 13.81 21.34 -1.75
C ALA A 323 13.40 19.86 -1.57
N ASP A 324 12.47 19.37 -2.39
CA ASP A 324 12.03 17.96 -2.36
C ASP A 324 13.15 16.98 -2.71
N SER A 325 13.91 17.21 -3.79
CA SER A 325 15.09 16.39 -4.13
C SER A 325 16.12 16.33 -2.98
N THR A 326 16.38 17.47 -2.34
CA THR A 326 17.26 17.52 -1.16
C THR A 326 16.69 16.72 0.02
N MET A 327 15.38 16.78 0.25
CA MET A 327 14.73 15.99 1.30
C MET A 327 14.83 14.48 1.01
N ARG A 328 14.54 14.05 -0.22
CA ARG A 328 14.67 12.64 -0.63
C ARG A 328 16.10 12.13 -0.43
N GLN A 329 17.10 12.89 -0.87
CA GLN A 329 18.51 12.52 -0.68
C GLN A 329 18.85 12.38 0.82
N ASN A 330 18.40 13.33 1.66
CA ASN A 330 18.63 13.25 3.11
C ASN A 330 17.96 12.01 3.74
N LEU A 331 16.75 11.67 3.28
CA LEU A 331 16.04 10.47 3.72
C LEU A 331 16.76 9.19 3.27
N TYR A 332 17.21 9.15 2.02
CA TYR A 332 18.00 8.05 1.47
C TYR A 332 19.30 7.84 2.26
N ASP A 333 20.06 8.91 2.49
CA ASP A 333 21.33 8.87 3.20
C ASP A 333 21.15 8.38 4.64
N GLY A 334 20.05 8.77 5.29
CA GLY A 334 19.70 8.29 6.64
C GLY A 334 19.19 6.85 6.69
N TYR A 335 18.58 6.36 5.60
CA TYR A 335 18.18 4.96 5.45
C TYR A 335 19.39 4.05 5.18
N THR A 336 20.31 4.47 4.31
CA THR A 336 21.48 3.65 4.00
C THR A 336 22.41 3.59 5.22
N PRO A 337 22.71 2.41 5.78
CA PRO A 337 23.70 2.31 6.83
C PRO A 337 25.02 2.85 6.29
N THR A 338 25.52 3.96 6.85
CA THR A 338 26.87 4.45 6.55
C THR A 338 27.87 3.34 6.91
N GLY A 339 28.31 2.58 5.91
CA GLY A 339 28.87 1.26 6.20
C GLY A 339 29.69 0.60 5.10
N ARG A 340 30.46 1.38 4.30
CA ARG A 340 31.67 0.80 3.67
C ARG A 340 32.98 1.50 4.01
N ASN A 341 32.99 2.67 4.64
CA ASN A 341 34.25 3.28 5.11
C ASN A 341 33.98 4.28 6.24
N GLY A 342 34.32 3.92 7.48
CA GLY A 342 34.42 4.90 8.56
C GLY A 342 34.12 4.34 9.95
N LYS A 343 35.17 4.01 10.70
CA LYS A 343 35.08 3.91 12.15
C LYS A 343 34.57 5.26 12.68
N ASN A 344 33.39 5.29 13.29
CA ASN A 344 33.11 6.29 14.31
C ASN A 344 32.26 5.70 15.42
N SER A 345 32.89 5.63 16.59
CA SER A 345 32.34 5.34 17.89
C SER A 345 31.47 6.49 18.39
N ARG A 346 30.17 6.26 18.60
CA ARG A 346 29.34 6.89 19.63
C ARG A 346 28.05 6.06 19.76
N GLY A 347 27.81 5.52 20.95
CA GLY A 347 26.76 4.55 21.24
C GLY A 347 25.35 5.15 21.34
N GLY A 348 24.75 5.45 20.19
CA GLY A 348 23.30 5.46 20.03
C GLY A 348 22.92 4.28 19.13
N GLN A 349 21.93 3.48 19.52
CA GLN A 349 21.35 2.50 18.60
C GLN A 349 20.79 3.25 17.38
N PRO A 350 21.20 2.93 16.14
CA PRO A 350 20.56 3.50 14.97
C PRO A 350 19.09 3.04 14.95
N CYS A 351 18.14 3.99 14.91
CA CYS A 351 16.79 3.69 14.48
C CYS A 351 16.88 3.15 13.06
N GLN A 352 16.61 1.85 12.91
CA GLN A 352 16.60 1.21 11.61
C GLN A 352 15.33 1.67 10.87
N LEU A 353 15.48 2.59 9.93
CA LEU A 353 14.40 2.90 8.97
C LEU A 353 14.20 1.67 8.09
N PHE A 354 12.96 1.25 7.92
CA PHE A 354 12.58 0.16 7.03
C PHE A 354 11.82 0.74 5.86
N SER A 355 12.39 0.60 4.67
CA SER A 355 11.81 1.06 3.42
C SER A 355 10.97 -0.06 2.82
N VAL A 356 9.74 0.30 2.47
CA VAL A 356 8.83 -0.48 1.64
C VAL A 356 8.13 0.51 0.69
N CYS A 357 7.86 0.15 -0.56
CA CYS A 357 7.37 1.09 -1.58
C CYS A 357 5.84 1.06 -1.69
N CYS A 358 5.28 2.18 -2.11
CA CYS A 358 3.94 2.36 -2.60
C CYS A 358 4.03 2.97 -4.00
#